data_AF-A0A519YEB5-F1
#
_entry.id   AF-A0A519YEB5-F1
#
_cell.length_a   1.000
_cell.length_b   1.000
_cell.length_c   1.000
_cell.angle_alpha   90.00
_cell.angle_beta   90.00
_cell.angle_gamma   90.00
#
_symmetry.space_group_name_H-M   'P 1'
#
loop_
_entity.id
_entity.type
_entity.pdbx_description
1 polymer ?
#
loop_
_entity_poly.entity_id
_entity_poly.type
_entity_poly.pdbx_seq_one_letter_code
_entity_poly.pdbx_strand_id
1 'polypeptide(L)'
;AARGKGSLVASLVTRDSALARDIVLGLAPFHGRVLVLNREDAKESTGHGSPLPVLVHGGPGRAGGGEELGGIRGILHHMQRTAIQATPDILTAVGNRWVTGSQRHDDGVHPFRKNLAQLRIGDTIVGGPRQVTLADIDHFAEFTGDTFYAHTDPEAAAANPLFGGIVAHGYLVVSLAAGLFVDPDPGPVLANFGVDNLRFLTPVKAEDSLTVTLTAKLITPRSSADYGEVRWDAVVVNQDGDPVATYDVLTLVAKGENA
;
A
#
# COMPACT_ATOMS: atom_id res chain seq x y z
N ALA A 1 -6.23 -15.98 34.78
CA ALA A 1 -5.06 -15.30 34.20
C ALA A 1 -4.27 -14.47 35.23
N ALA A 2 -4.89 -13.43 35.83
CA ALA A 2 -4.21 -12.47 36.72
C ALA A 2 -3.40 -13.06 37.88
N ARG A 3 -3.82 -14.21 38.42
CA ARG A 3 -3.09 -14.93 39.50
C ARG A 3 -1.65 -15.32 39.11
N GLY A 4 -1.35 -15.47 37.82
CA GLY A 4 0.00 -15.72 37.32
C GLY A 4 0.93 -14.50 37.37
N LYS A 5 0.39 -13.32 37.70
CA LYS A 5 1.11 -12.03 37.80
C LYS A 5 1.90 -11.65 36.54
N GLY A 6 1.41 -12.09 35.38
CA GLY A 6 2.11 -11.93 34.11
C GLY A 6 2.95 -13.17 33.74
N SER A 7 2.79 -13.62 32.51
CA SER A 7 3.37 -14.85 31.98
C SER A 7 3.90 -14.60 30.57
N LEU A 8 4.93 -15.35 30.16
CA LEU A 8 5.47 -15.28 28.80
C LEU A 8 4.48 -15.86 27.78
N VAL A 9 3.93 -17.04 28.10
CA VAL A 9 3.10 -17.81 27.16
C VAL A 9 2.01 -18.60 27.89
N ALA A 10 0.87 -18.82 27.23
CA ALA A 10 -0.16 -19.79 27.63
C ALA A 10 -0.57 -20.69 26.45
N SER A 11 -1.18 -21.83 26.76
CA SER A 11 -1.86 -22.69 25.77
C SER A 11 -3.33 -22.88 26.13
N LEU A 12 -4.19 -22.89 25.12
CA LEU A 12 -5.59 -23.29 25.22
C LEU A 12 -5.85 -24.39 24.19
N VAL A 13 -6.26 -25.57 24.61
CA VAL A 13 -6.62 -26.66 23.70
C VAL A 13 -8.13 -26.74 23.57
N THR A 14 -8.68 -26.28 22.45
CA THR A 14 -10.13 -26.30 22.18
C THR A 14 -10.41 -26.18 20.69
N ARG A 15 -11.52 -26.79 20.22
CA ARG A 15 -12.07 -26.57 18.88
C ARG A 15 -13.25 -25.58 18.88
N ASP A 16 -13.72 -25.17 20.06
CA ASP A 16 -14.83 -24.22 20.19
C ASP A 16 -14.32 -22.78 20.06
N SER A 17 -14.69 -22.12 18.96
CA SER A 17 -14.28 -20.73 18.66
C SER A 17 -14.84 -19.70 19.64
N ALA A 18 -16.05 -19.91 20.18
CA ALA A 18 -16.65 -18.99 21.15
C ALA A 18 -15.89 -19.07 22.48
N LEU A 19 -15.62 -20.29 22.96
CA LEU A 19 -14.79 -20.52 24.14
C LEU A 19 -13.36 -19.98 23.94
N ALA A 20 -12.77 -20.22 22.77
CA ALA A 20 -11.44 -19.71 22.43
C ALA A 20 -11.40 -18.19 22.52
N ARG A 21 -12.37 -17.48 21.92
CA ARG A 21 -12.49 -16.03 22.00
C ARG A 21 -12.54 -15.55 23.44
N ASP A 22 -13.46 -16.09 24.24
CA ASP A 22 -13.70 -15.60 25.59
C ASP A 22 -12.48 -15.83 26.50
N ILE A 23 -11.86 -17.01 26.41
CA ILE A 23 -10.66 -17.32 27.18
C ILE A 23 -9.45 -16.49 26.70
N VAL A 24 -9.20 -16.39 25.39
CA VAL A 24 -8.05 -15.63 24.87
C VAL A 24 -8.15 -14.16 25.25
N LEU A 25 -9.33 -13.54 25.14
CA LEU A 25 -9.52 -12.16 25.59
C LEU A 25 -9.26 -11.98 27.09
N GLY A 26 -9.62 -12.97 27.92
CA GLY A 26 -9.29 -12.98 29.35
C GLY A 26 -7.82 -13.28 29.68
N LEU A 27 -7.09 -13.98 28.80
CA LEU A 27 -5.68 -14.34 28.99
C LEU A 27 -4.73 -13.26 28.47
N ALA A 28 -5.01 -12.67 27.31
CA ALA A 28 -4.09 -11.83 26.54
C ALA A 28 -3.50 -10.64 27.32
N PRO A 29 -4.24 -9.91 28.18
CA PRO A 29 -3.65 -8.83 28.99
C PRO A 29 -2.55 -9.30 29.96
N PHE A 30 -2.42 -10.61 30.19
CA PHE A 30 -1.47 -11.19 31.14
C PHE A 30 -0.42 -12.10 30.49
N HIS A 31 -0.48 -12.33 29.17
CA HIS A 31 0.41 -13.23 28.44
C HIS A 31 0.90 -12.58 27.16
N GLY A 32 2.21 -12.59 26.88
CA GLY A 32 2.71 -12.03 25.61
C GLY A 32 2.43 -12.92 24.40
N ARG A 33 2.17 -14.22 24.60
CA ARG A 33 1.70 -15.12 23.54
C ARG A 33 0.70 -16.16 24.07
N VAL A 34 -0.32 -16.46 23.27
CA VAL A 34 -1.27 -17.54 23.55
C VAL A 34 -1.32 -18.47 22.35
N LEU A 35 -1.01 -19.76 22.56
CA LEU A 35 -1.20 -20.81 21.57
C LEU A 35 -2.59 -21.43 21.77
N VAL A 36 -3.52 -21.18 20.84
CA VAL A 36 -4.76 -21.97 20.77
C VAL A 36 -4.47 -23.16 19.87
N LEU A 37 -4.73 -24.38 20.34
CA LEU A 37 -4.40 -25.62 19.64
C LEU A 37 -5.64 -26.49 19.48
N ASN A 38 -5.82 -27.08 18.30
CA ASN A 38 -6.81 -28.11 18.04
C ASN A 38 -6.25 -29.17 17.08
N ARG A 39 -7.12 -30.03 16.53
CA ARG A 39 -6.68 -31.13 15.65
C ARG A 39 -6.24 -30.70 14.24
N GLU A 40 -6.60 -29.49 13.83
CA GLU A 40 -6.36 -28.94 12.49
C GLU A 40 -4.96 -28.34 12.41
N ASP A 41 -4.57 -27.54 13.41
CA ASP A 41 -3.25 -26.88 13.46
C ASP A 41 -2.16 -27.73 14.13
N ALA A 42 -2.50 -28.70 14.99
CA ALA A 42 -1.52 -29.54 15.69
C ALA A 42 -0.59 -30.36 14.78
N LYS A 43 -0.96 -30.59 13.50
CA LYS A 43 -0.15 -31.36 12.55
C LYS A 43 1.13 -30.64 12.15
N GLU A 44 1.09 -29.32 12.08
CA GLU A 44 2.19 -28.47 11.58
C GLU A 44 2.58 -27.38 12.59
N SER A 45 1.96 -27.38 13.78
CA SER A 45 2.29 -26.46 14.85
C SER A 45 3.75 -26.63 15.27
N THR A 46 4.46 -25.51 15.41
CA THR A 46 5.79 -25.49 16.05
C THR A 46 5.72 -25.71 17.56
N GLY A 47 4.51 -25.81 18.11
CA GLY A 47 4.25 -26.08 19.52
C GLY A 47 4.43 -24.88 20.45
N HIS A 48 4.33 -25.14 21.75
CA HIS A 48 4.38 -24.11 22.78
C HIS A 48 5.82 -23.60 23.04
N GLY A 49 6.82 -24.49 22.94
CA GLY A 49 8.20 -24.21 23.36
C GLY A 49 9.11 -23.56 22.29
N SER A 50 8.61 -23.34 21.08
CA SER A 50 9.39 -22.76 19.98
C SER A 50 8.95 -21.31 19.71
N PRO A 51 9.60 -20.29 20.30
CA PRO A 51 9.31 -18.90 20.00
C PRO A 51 9.76 -18.57 18.57
N LEU A 52 8.84 -18.10 17.73
CA LEU A 52 9.12 -17.79 16.33
C LEU A 52 9.70 -16.38 16.17
N PRO A 53 10.70 -16.17 15.29
CA PRO A 53 11.34 -14.87 15.11
C PRO A 53 10.40 -13.70 14.78
N VAL A 54 9.27 -14.00 14.11
CA VAL A 54 8.27 -13.00 13.70
C VAL A 54 7.19 -12.74 14.75
N LEU A 55 7.11 -13.56 15.80
CA LEU A 55 6.15 -13.40 16.90
C LEU A 55 6.85 -12.72 18.08
N VAL A 56 6.09 -11.89 18.82
CA VAL A 56 6.59 -11.28 20.06
C VAL A 56 6.91 -12.39 21.08
N HIS A 57 8.10 -12.32 21.66
CA HIS A 57 8.51 -13.12 22.80
C HIS A 57 8.74 -12.20 24.00
N GLY A 58 7.73 -12.10 24.85
CA GLY A 58 7.74 -11.19 25.99
C GLY A 58 6.52 -11.42 26.86
N GLY A 59 6.33 -10.59 27.88
CA GLY A 59 5.13 -10.65 28.70
C GLY A 59 5.16 -9.67 29.86
N PRO A 60 3.99 -9.23 30.34
CA PRO A 60 3.91 -8.25 31.41
C PRO A 60 4.32 -8.82 32.77
N GLY A 61 4.54 -7.95 33.76
CA GLY A 61 4.70 -8.32 35.16
C GLY A 61 5.87 -9.27 35.42
N ARG A 62 5.60 -10.45 36.02
CA ARG A 62 6.60 -11.47 36.38
C ARG A 62 7.40 -11.97 35.17
N ALA A 63 6.86 -11.87 33.96
CA ALA A 63 7.57 -12.23 32.73
C ALA A 63 8.64 -11.22 32.31
N GLY A 64 8.75 -10.06 32.98
CA GLY A 64 9.82 -9.08 32.79
C GLY A 64 9.36 -7.75 32.20
N GLY A 65 8.19 -7.69 31.56
CA GLY A 65 7.62 -6.47 30.98
C GLY A 65 8.23 -6.04 29.64
N GLY A 66 9.38 -6.60 29.27
CA GLY A 66 10.01 -6.40 27.97
C GLY A 66 9.46 -7.31 26.87
N GLU A 67 9.86 -7.02 25.65
CA GLU A 67 9.56 -7.77 24.44
C GLU A 67 10.86 -8.04 23.66
N GLU A 68 10.98 -9.24 23.12
CA GLU A 68 12.03 -9.68 22.20
C GLU A 68 11.39 -10.28 20.94
N LEU A 69 12.20 -10.52 19.90
CA LEU A 69 11.71 -11.00 18.59
C LEU A 69 10.64 -10.06 18.02
N GLY A 70 9.51 -10.57 17.51
CA GLY A 70 8.44 -9.74 16.96
C GLY A 70 8.74 -9.11 15.60
N GLY A 71 9.63 -9.74 14.82
CA GLY A 71 10.01 -9.28 13.49
C GLY A 71 10.66 -7.90 13.53
N ILE A 72 10.10 -6.94 12.78
CA ILE A 72 10.62 -5.56 12.72
C ILE A 72 10.60 -4.87 14.10
N ARG A 73 9.67 -5.24 15.00
CA ARG A 73 9.57 -4.63 16.34
C ARG A 73 10.85 -4.84 17.17
N GLY A 74 11.41 -6.04 17.11
CA GLY A 74 12.66 -6.39 17.79
C GLY A 74 13.83 -5.49 17.37
N ILE A 75 13.87 -5.11 16.09
CA ILE A 75 14.91 -4.23 15.55
C ILE A 75 14.76 -2.80 16.10
N LEU A 76 13.53 -2.32 16.31
CA LEU A 76 13.27 -0.96 16.78
C LEU A 76 13.81 -0.68 18.19
N HIS A 77 14.05 -1.70 19.02
CA HIS A 77 14.71 -1.54 20.32
C HIS A 77 16.19 -1.19 20.21
N HIS A 78 16.81 -1.49 19.06
CA HIS A 78 18.21 -1.20 18.76
C HIS A 78 18.39 0.07 17.92
N MET A 79 17.30 0.78 17.63
CA MET A 79 17.30 2.02 16.86
C MET A 79 16.84 3.19 17.73
N GLN A 80 17.48 4.35 17.59
CA GLN A 80 16.94 5.59 18.13
C GLN A 80 15.88 6.14 17.17
N ARG A 81 14.63 6.25 17.63
CA ARG A 81 13.57 6.94 16.87
C ARG A 81 13.63 8.43 17.17
N THR A 82 13.67 9.25 16.12
CA THR A 82 13.73 10.71 16.21
C THR A 82 12.64 11.30 15.33
N ALA A 83 11.78 12.14 15.91
CA ALA A 83 10.80 12.90 15.14
C ALA A 83 11.48 14.12 14.51
N ILE A 84 11.68 14.07 13.19
CA ILE A 84 12.29 15.16 12.43
C ILE A 84 11.16 16.02 11.83
N GLN A 85 11.24 17.34 12.04
CA GLN A 85 10.35 18.31 11.44
C GLN A 85 11.15 19.24 10.54
N ALA A 86 10.72 19.39 9.29
CA ALA A 86 11.34 20.27 8.31
C ALA A 86 10.38 20.51 7.14
N THR A 87 10.80 21.29 6.14
CA THR A 87 10.08 21.37 4.86
C THR A 87 10.07 20.02 4.14
N PRO A 88 9.11 19.76 3.23
CA PRO A 88 9.04 18.50 2.48
C PRO A 88 10.35 18.14 1.76
N ASP A 89 11.02 19.14 1.15
CA ASP A 89 12.31 18.93 0.48
C ASP A 89 13.40 18.43 1.41
N ILE A 90 13.51 19.02 2.62
CA ILE A 90 14.47 18.58 3.63
C ILE A 90 14.09 17.17 4.12
N LEU A 91 12.81 16.89 4.36
CA LEU A 91 12.35 15.56 4.76
C LEU A 91 12.64 14.52 3.66
N THR A 92 12.53 14.91 2.39
CA THR A 92 12.84 14.04 1.24
C THR A 92 14.32 13.72 1.17
N ALA A 93 15.17 14.75 1.31
CA ALA A 93 16.62 14.58 1.30
C ALA A 93 17.11 13.73 2.50
N VAL A 94 16.59 13.99 3.70
CA VAL A 94 16.97 13.26 4.92
C VAL A 94 16.42 11.83 4.92
N GLY A 95 15.17 11.64 4.47
CA GLY A 95 14.49 10.35 4.48
C GLY A 95 14.79 9.44 3.28
N ASN A 96 15.51 9.95 2.27
CA ASN A 96 15.72 9.30 0.98
C ASN A 96 14.41 8.72 0.39
N ARG A 97 13.34 9.51 0.49
CA ARG A 97 11.99 9.18 0.03
C ARG A 97 11.23 10.47 -0.25
N TRP A 98 10.65 10.60 -1.44
CA TRP A 98 9.82 11.75 -1.78
C TRP A 98 8.61 11.85 -0.83
N VAL A 99 8.37 13.07 -0.36
CA VAL A 99 7.23 13.43 0.49
C VAL A 99 6.34 14.40 -0.28
N THR A 100 5.03 14.28 -0.08
CA THR A 100 4.06 15.20 -0.69
C THR A 100 4.41 16.66 -0.38
N GLY A 101 4.44 17.49 -1.42
CA GLY A 101 4.80 18.91 -1.33
C GLY A 101 6.29 19.19 -1.58
N SER A 102 7.12 18.17 -1.76
CA SER A 102 8.50 18.35 -2.23
C SER A 102 8.55 18.70 -3.71
N GLN A 103 9.66 19.29 -4.12
CA GLN A 103 9.97 19.57 -5.53
C GLN A 103 9.84 18.31 -6.38
N ARG A 104 9.33 18.52 -7.59
CA ARG A 104 9.23 17.51 -8.64
C ARG A 104 10.26 17.84 -9.71
N HIS A 105 10.89 16.82 -10.26
CA HIS A 105 11.92 16.95 -11.28
C HIS A 105 11.39 16.43 -12.60
N ASP A 106 11.33 17.31 -13.60
CA ASP A 106 11.08 16.95 -15.00
C ASP A 106 12.27 17.47 -15.81
N ASP A 107 13.09 16.54 -16.30
CA ASP A 107 14.25 16.82 -17.15
C ASP A 107 13.94 16.61 -18.64
N GLY A 108 12.67 16.49 -19.00
CA GLY A 108 12.19 16.25 -20.36
C GLY A 108 12.32 14.80 -20.82
N VAL A 109 12.86 13.90 -19.99
CA VAL A 109 12.96 12.46 -20.28
C VAL A 109 11.92 11.72 -19.44
N HIS A 110 11.05 10.97 -20.11
CA HIS A 110 10.04 10.15 -19.43
C HIS A 110 10.70 9.22 -18.38
N PRO A 111 10.29 9.25 -17.09
CA PRO A 111 10.97 8.51 -16.03
C PRO A 111 11.05 6.99 -16.27
N PHE A 112 10.07 6.40 -16.96
CA PHE A 112 10.11 4.96 -17.30
C PHE A 112 11.17 4.59 -18.34
N ARG A 113 11.80 5.57 -19.00
CA ARG A 113 12.95 5.36 -19.90
C ARG A 113 14.29 5.37 -19.15
N LYS A 114 14.29 5.70 -17.85
CA LYS A 114 15.50 5.78 -17.02
C LYS A 114 15.70 4.46 -16.26
N ASN A 115 16.92 3.93 -16.30
CA ASN A 115 17.32 2.81 -15.44
C ASN A 115 17.57 3.31 -13.99
N LEU A 116 17.81 2.40 -13.03
CA LEU A 116 18.02 2.82 -11.63
C LEU A 116 19.24 3.70 -11.42
N ALA A 117 20.29 3.57 -12.23
CA ALA A 117 21.47 4.43 -12.13
C ALA A 117 21.17 5.89 -12.54
N GLN A 118 20.18 6.08 -13.41
CA GLN A 118 19.75 7.39 -13.92
C GLN A 118 18.60 8.00 -13.11
N LEU A 119 17.65 7.17 -12.65
CA LEU A 119 16.46 7.64 -11.96
C LEU A 119 16.82 8.36 -10.65
N ARG A 120 16.13 9.46 -10.35
CA ARG A 120 16.25 10.19 -9.08
C ARG A 120 14.91 10.24 -8.36
N ILE A 121 14.96 10.32 -7.03
CA ILE A 121 13.77 10.57 -6.22
C ILE A 121 13.23 11.96 -6.62
N GLY A 122 11.92 12.05 -6.86
CA GLY A 122 11.28 13.25 -7.36
C GLY A 122 11.16 13.32 -8.89
N ASP A 123 11.80 12.44 -9.66
CA ASP A 123 11.60 12.35 -11.11
C ASP A 123 10.10 12.14 -11.41
N THR A 124 9.54 12.98 -12.26
CA THR A 124 8.09 13.11 -12.41
C THR A 124 7.68 13.14 -13.88
N ILE A 125 6.52 12.54 -14.18
CA ILE A 125 5.79 12.77 -15.42
C ILE A 125 4.36 13.22 -15.10
N VAL A 126 3.86 14.13 -15.92
CA VAL A 126 2.46 14.54 -15.94
C VAL A 126 1.84 14.05 -17.25
N GLY A 127 0.80 13.23 -17.14
CA GLY A 127 0.06 12.68 -18.28
C GLY A 127 -1.37 13.21 -18.32
N GLY A 128 -1.90 13.40 -19.53
CA GLY A 128 -3.24 13.94 -19.78
C GLY A 128 -3.22 15.37 -20.35
N PRO A 129 -4.37 16.07 -20.36
CA PRO A 129 -5.67 15.59 -19.87
C PRO A 129 -6.29 14.50 -20.79
N ARG A 130 -7.05 13.56 -20.20
CA ARG A 130 -7.95 12.65 -20.93
C ARG A 130 -9.37 12.80 -20.40
N GLN A 131 -10.30 13.13 -21.28
CA GLN A 131 -11.72 13.16 -20.94
C GLN A 131 -12.26 11.74 -20.69
N VAL A 132 -13.08 11.59 -19.66
CA VAL A 132 -13.88 10.39 -19.42
C VAL A 132 -15.23 10.57 -20.09
N THR A 133 -15.60 9.64 -20.95
CA THR A 133 -16.89 9.67 -21.66
C THR A 133 -17.86 8.67 -21.06
N LEU A 134 -19.17 8.86 -21.28
CA LEU A 134 -20.16 7.85 -20.91
C LEU A 134 -19.88 6.50 -21.61
N ALA A 135 -19.39 6.54 -22.85
CA ALA A 135 -18.99 5.35 -23.59
C ALA A 135 -17.82 4.59 -22.93
N ASP A 136 -16.87 5.30 -22.30
CA ASP A 136 -15.81 4.64 -21.50
C ASP A 136 -16.42 3.88 -20.32
N ILE A 137 -17.40 4.49 -19.63
CA ILE A 137 -18.05 3.92 -18.44
C ILE A 137 -18.89 2.69 -18.83
N ASP A 138 -19.72 2.82 -19.87
CA ASP A 138 -20.57 1.73 -20.38
C ASP A 138 -19.70 0.56 -20.87
N HIS A 139 -18.66 0.86 -21.65
CA HIS A 139 -17.75 -0.18 -22.16
C HIS A 139 -17.00 -0.88 -21.03
N PHE A 140 -16.53 -0.14 -20.01
CA PHE A 140 -15.82 -0.75 -18.89
C PHE A 140 -16.76 -1.64 -18.06
N ALA A 141 -18.03 -1.25 -17.86
CA ALA A 141 -19.03 -2.09 -17.21
C ALA A 141 -19.27 -3.40 -17.98
N GLU A 142 -19.43 -3.32 -19.30
CA GLU A 142 -19.59 -4.50 -20.17
C GLU A 142 -18.34 -5.40 -20.13
N PHE A 143 -17.16 -4.81 -20.34
CA PHE A 143 -15.91 -5.53 -20.50
C PHE A 143 -15.46 -6.24 -19.21
N THR A 144 -15.66 -5.59 -18.05
CA THR A 144 -15.27 -6.15 -16.75
C THR A 144 -16.38 -6.95 -16.07
N GLY A 145 -17.63 -6.74 -16.46
CA GLY A 145 -18.81 -7.28 -15.79
C GLY A 145 -19.22 -6.51 -14.52
N ASP A 146 -18.51 -5.43 -14.15
CA ASP A 146 -18.90 -4.57 -13.04
C ASP A 146 -20.05 -3.64 -13.44
N THR A 147 -21.27 -4.15 -13.24
CA THR A 147 -22.53 -3.48 -13.56
C THR A 147 -23.17 -2.80 -12.36
N PHE A 148 -22.36 -2.42 -11.35
CA PHE A 148 -22.85 -1.72 -10.16
C PHE A 148 -23.67 -0.48 -10.53
N TYR A 149 -24.84 -0.31 -9.88
CA TYR A 149 -25.88 0.64 -10.29
C TYR A 149 -25.38 2.08 -10.46
N ALA A 150 -24.37 2.50 -9.70
CA ALA A 150 -23.82 3.85 -9.77
C ALA A 150 -23.16 4.16 -11.14
N HIS A 151 -22.84 3.13 -11.92
CA HIS A 151 -22.20 3.22 -13.23
C HIS A 151 -23.17 2.94 -14.39
N THR A 152 -24.32 2.30 -14.13
CA THR A 152 -25.17 1.72 -15.18
C THR A 152 -26.65 2.09 -15.10
N ASP A 153 -27.15 2.55 -13.94
CA ASP A 153 -28.54 2.92 -13.74
C ASP A 153 -28.65 4.42 -13.39
N PRO A 154 -29.07 5.28 -14.34
CA PRO A 154 -29.14 6.72 -14.13
C PRO A 154 -30.09 7.12 -13.01
N GLU A 155 -31.21 6.42 -12.83
CA GLU A 155 -32.21 6.74 -11.80
C GLU A 155 -31.68 6.37 -10.41
N ALA A 156 -31.13 5.17 -10.26
CA ALA A 156 -30.56 4.71 -8.99
C ALA A 156 -29.31 5.52 -8.62
N ALA A 157 -28.45 5.86 -9.59
CA ALA A 157 -27.26 6.68 -9.36
C ALA A 157 -27.61 8.12 -8.97
N ALA A 158 -28.68 8.70 -9.56
CA ALA A 158 -29.19 10.01 -9.16
C ALA A 158 -29.84 10.01 -7.77
N ALA A 159 -30.49 8.90 -7.37
CA ALA A 159 -31.08 8.76 -6.04
C ALA A 159 -30.03 8.60 -4.92
N ASN A 160 -28.79 8.24 -5.27
CA ASN A 160 -27.71 8.14 -4.29
C ASN A 160 -27.27 9.54 -3.81
N PRO A 161 -27.20 9.79 -2.49
CA PRO A 161 -26.89 11.11 -1.93
C PRO A 161 -25.45 11.59 -2.21
N LEU A 162 -24.55 10.72 -2.67
CA LEU A 162 -23.13 11.02 -2.88
C LEU A 162 -22.76 11.29 -4.34
N PHE A 163 -23.54 10.79 -5.31
CA PHE A 163 -23.14 10.79 -6.73
C PHE A 163 -23.92 11.82 -7.56
N GLY A 164 -25.24 11.91 -7.34
CA GLY A 164 -26.12 12.80 -8.10
C GLY A 164 -26.15 12.49 -9.60
N GLY A 165 -25.95 11.22 -9.98
CA GLY A 165 -25.91 10.75 -11.36
C GLY A 165 -24.87 9.65 -11.56
N ILE A 166 -24.73 9.18 -12.81
CA ILE A 166 -23.73 8.19 -13.21
C ILE A 166 -22.33 8.72 -12.92
N VAL A 167 -21.50 7.86 -12.32
CA VAL A 167 -20.08 8.11 -12.07
C VAL A 167 -19.26 7.02 -12.74
N ALA A 168 -18.00 7.28 -13.03
CA ALA A 168 -17.06 6.31 -13.58
C ALA A 168 -16.61 5.32 -12.49
N HIS A 169 -16.27 4.09 -12.90
CA HIS A 169 -15.64 3.11 -12.01
C HIS A 169 -14.30 3.65 -11.51
N GLY A 170 -14.01 3.46 -10.22
CA GLY A 170 -12.67 3.78 -9.70
C GLY A 170 -11.56 3.01 -10.43
N TYR A 171 -11.82 1.75 -10.79
CA TYR A 171 -10.87 0.95 -11.57
C TYR A 171 -10.69 1.46 -13.00
N LEU A 172 -11.76 1.96 -13.64
CA LEU A 172 -11.63 2.66 -14.92
C LEU A 172 -10.69 3.87 -14.77
N VAL A 173 -10.91 4.73 -13.77
CA VAL A 173 -10.05 5.91 -13.52
C VAL A 173 -8.57 5.53 -13.40
N VAL A 174 -8.24 4.48 -12.65
CA VAL A 174 -6.85 4.01 -12.49
C VAL A 174 -6.30 3.39 -13.78
N SER A 175 -7.11 2.65 -14.53
CA SER A 175 -6.72 2.10 -15.84
C SER A 175 -6.43 3.21 -16.86
N LEU A 176 -7.25 4.26 -16.89
CA LEU A 176 -7.04 5.43 -17.74
C LEU A 176 -5.78 6.19 -17.35
N ALA A 177 -5.56 6.40 -16.04
CA ALA A 177 -4.35 7.02 -15.53
C ALA A 177 -3.10 6.22 -15.91
N ALA A 178 -3.12 4.89 -15.83
CA ALA A 178 -2.02 4.04 -16.30
C ALA A 178 -1.73 4.25 -17.79
N GLY A 179 -2.77 4.34 -18.63
CA GLY A 179 -2.61 4.68 -20.05
C GLY A 179 -1.98 6.05 -20.31
N LEU A 180 -1.96 6.96 -19.33
CA LEU A 180 -1.39 8.30 -19.45
C LEU A 180 0.06 8.42 -18.98
N PHE A 181 0.52 7.57 -18.05
CA PHE A 181 1.89 7.65 -17.50
C PHE A 181 2.79 6.50 -17.91
N VAL A 182 2.26 5.42 -18.49
CA VAL A 182 3.08 4.27 -18.92
C VAL A 182 3.67 4.57 -20.29
N ASP A 183 5.00 4.50 -20.40
CA ASP A 183 5.69 4.51 -21.70
C ASP A 183 5.51 3.13 -22.37
N PRO A 184 5.01 3.06 -23.62
CA PRO A 184 4.65 1.79 -24.26
C PRO A 184 5.84 1.05 -24.86
N ASP A 185 6.96 1.74 -25.12
CA ASP A 185 8.13 1.16 -25.76
C ASP A 185 8.92 0.26 -24.78
N PRO A 186 9.61 -0.78 -25.27
CA PRO A 186 10.51 -1.56 -24.44
C PRO A 186 11.55 -0.67 -23.75
N GLY A 187 11.64 -0.79 -22.43
CA GLY A 187 12.46 0.09 -21.59
C GLY A 187 12.98 -0.60 -20.33
N PRO A 188 13.63 0.16 -19.42
CA PRO A 188 14.23 -0.38 -18.20
C PRO A 188 13.20 -0.82 -17.15
N VAL A 189 11.94 -0.42 -17.26
CA VAL A 189 10.86 -0.92 -16.40
C VAL A 189 10.51 -2.35 -16.83
N LEU A 190 10.79 -3.31 -15.94
CA LEU A 190 10.64 -4.75 -16.22
C LEU A 190 9.24 -5.26 -15.92
N ALA A 191 8.62 -4.74 -14.85
CA ALA A 191 7.30 -5.14 -14.43
C ALA A 191 6.65 -4.05 -13.58
N ASN A 192 5.37 -3.77 -13.84
CA ASN A 192 4.49 -3.12 -12.88
C ASN A 192 3.73 -4.24 -12.13
N PHE A 193 4.09 -4.47 -10.87
CA PHE A 193 3.69 -5.69 -10.15
C PHE A 193 2.73 -5.45 -9.00
N GLY A 194 2.45 -4.18 -8.66
CA GLY A 194 1.63 -3.90 -7.50
C GLY A 194 1.16 -2.46 -7.43
N VAL A 195 0.05 -2.30 -6.71
CA VAL A 195 -0.51 -1.01 -6.32
C VAL A 195 -0.74 -1.04 -4.81
N ASP A 196 -0.23 -0.03 -4.12
CA ASP A 196 -0.38 0.14 -2.68
C ASP A 196 -1.24 1.38 -2.40
N ASN A 197 -1.90 1.41 -1.23
CA ASN A 197 -2.56 2.60 -0.68
C ASN A 197 -3.60 3.28 -1.60
N LEU A 198 -4.22 2.56 -2.55
CA LEU A 198 -5.22 3.13 -3.45
C LEU A 198 -6.44 3.67 -2.70
N ARG A 199 -6.76 4.93 -2.95
CA ARG A 199 -7.94 5.63 -2.45
C ARG A 199 -8.62 6.40 -3.56
N PHE A 200 -9.94 6.29 -3.62
CA PHE A 200 -10.82 7.12 -4.44
C PHE A 200 -11.38 8.23 -3.54
N LEU A 201 -11.16 9.48 -3.93
CA LEU A 201 -11.41 10.65 -3.09
C LEU A 201 -12.64 11.43 -3.57
N THR A 202 -12.73 11.63 -4.88
CA THR A 202 -13.82 12.39 -5.52
C THR A 202 -14.40 11.56 -6.65
N PRO A 203 -15.73 11.37 -6.73
CA PRO A 203 -16.35 10.68 -7.85
C PRO A 203 -16.08 11.40 -9.17
N VAL A 204 -15.74 10.64 -10.20
CA VAL A 204 -15.51 11.14 -11.56
C VAL A 204 -16.79 10.96 -12.36
N LYS A 205 -17.23 11.98 -13.08
CA LYS A 205 -18.41 11.93 -13.96
C LYS A 205 -18.00 11.84 -15.42
N ALA A 206 -18.97 11.53 -16.28
CA ALA A 206 -18.79 11.77 -17.71
C ALA A 206 -18.48 13.26 -17.94
N GLU A 207 -17.65 13.53 -18.93
CA GLU A 207 -17.09 14.83 -19.30
C GLU A 207 -15.96 15.37 -18.42
N ASP A 208 -15.71 14.79 -17.23
CA ASP A 208 -14.53 15.13 -16.43
C ASP A 208 -13.25 14.76 -17.17
N SER A 209 -12.20 15.58 -17.01
CA SER A 209 -10.89 15.36 -17.62
C SER A 209 -9.84 15.01 -16.59
N LEU A 210 -9.20 13.86 -16.77
CA LEU A 210 -8.20 13.33 -15.85
C LEU A 210 -6.80 13.76 -16.25
N THR A 211 -6.06 14.31 -15.28
CA THR A 211 -4.61 14.50 -15.36
C THR A 211 -3.95 13.68 -14.25
N VAL A 212 -2.93 12.90 -14.60
CA VAL A 212 -2.15 12.13 -13.62
C VAL A 212 -0.77 12.74 -13.46
N THR A 213 -0.31 12.88 -12.22
CA THR A 213 1.10 13.09 -11.92
C THR A 213 1.67 11.85 -11.27
N LEU A 214 2.75 11.32 -11.84
CA LEU A 214 3.49 10.17 -11.32
C LEU A 214 4.90 10.62 -10.93
N THR A 215 5.27 10.47 -9.66
CA THR A 215 6.58 10.89 -9.12
C THR A 215 7.33 9.71 -8.50
N ALA A 216 8.62 9.54 -8.82
CA ALA A 216 9.48 8.53 -8.21
C ALA A 216 9.62 8.79 -6.70
N LYS A 217 8.99 7.95 -5.89
CA LYS A 217 8.82 8.15 -4.44
C LYS A 217 9.93 7.52 -3.62
N LEU A 218 10.29 6.29 -3.93
CA LEU A 218 11.34 5.56 -3.23
C LEU A 218 12.01 4.62 -4.21
N ILE A 219 13.34 4.60 -4.18
CA ILE A 219 14.16 3.70 -4.99
C ILE A 219 14.88 2.76 -4.03
N THR A 220 14.63 1.46 -4.15
CA THR A 220 15.23 0.42 -3.32
C THR A 220 16.00 -0.57 -4.21
N PRO A 221 17.31 -0.37 -4.39
CA PRO A 221 18.15 -1.31 -5.12
C PRO A 221 18.18 -2.67 -4.41
N ARG A 222 18.10 -3.77 -5.17
CA ARG A 222 18.34 -5.11 -4.61
C ARG A 222 19.80 -5.48 -4.79
N SER A 223 20.48 -5.91 -3.74
CA SER A 223 21.90 -6.31 -3.82
C SER A 223 22.09 -7.61 -4.61
N SER A 224 21.12 -8.52 -4.57
CA SER A 224 21.21 -9.88 -5.14
C SER A 224 20.58 -10.04 -6.53
N ALA A 225 20.26 -8.93 -7.23
CA ALA A 225 19.59 -8.96 -8.53
C ALA A 225 20.03 -7.80 -9.42
N ASP A 226 19.83 -7.93 -10.74
CA ASP A 226 20.15 -6.89 -11.74
C ASP A 226 19.05 -5.82 -11.90
N TYR A 227 18.08 -5.84 -10.99
CA TYR A 227 17.00 -4.87 -10.89
C TYR A 227 16.81 -4.43 -9.44
N GLY A 228 15.96 -3.42 -9.24
CA GLY A 228 15.52 -2.96 -7.94
C GLY A 228 14.06 -2.53 -8.01
N GLU A 229 13.53 -2.12 -6.87
CA GLU A 229 12.14 -1.69 -6.75
C GLU A 229 12.07 -0.16 -6.79
N VAL A 230 11.13 0.36 -7.56
CA VAL A 230 10.75 1.76 -7.52
C VAL A 230 9.29 1.85 -7.11
N ARG A 231 9.04 2.60 -6.05
CA ARG A 231 7.70 3.03 -5.66
C ARG A 231 7.47 4.41 -6.25
N TRP A 232 6.30 4.61 -6.85
CA TRP A 232 5.89 5.87 -7.45
C TRP A 232 4.67 6.42 -6.72
N ASP A 233 4.63 7.71 -6.46
CA ASP A 233 3.46 8.42 -5.97
C ASP A 233 2.60 8.85 -7.17
N ALA A 234 1.39 8.30 -7.28
CA ALA A 234 0.43 8.66 -8.31
C ALA A 234 -0.69 9.52 -7.70
N VAL A 235 -0.94 10.67 -8.30
CA VAL A 235 -2.06 11.54 -7.98
C VAL A 235 -2.82 11.84 -9.27
N VAL A 236 -4.10 11.49 -9.30
CA VAL A 236 -5.00 11.81 -10.41
C VAL A 236 -5.91 12.94 -9.96
N VAL A 237 -6.03 13.98 -10.78
CA VAL A 237 -6.90 15.13 -10.56
C VAL A 237 -7.88 15.31 -11.73
N ASN A 238 -9.01 15.95 -11.46
CA ASN A 238 -9.94 16.40 -12.51
C ASN A 238 -9.51 17.76 -13.11
N GLN A 239 -10.34 18.33 -13.99
CA GLN A 239 -10.12 19.64 -14.62
C GLN A 239 -10.03 20.82 -13.64
N ASP A 240 -10.64 20.69 -12.46
CA ASP A 240 -10.67 21.73 -11.42
C ASP A 240 -9.45 21.63 -10.47
N GLY A 241 -8.63 20.59 -10.64
CA GLY A 241 -7.49 20.30 -9.79
C GLY A 241 -7.83 19.51 -8.53
N ASP A 242 -9.08 19.07 -8.38
CA ASP A 242 -9.51 18.25 -7.25
C ASP A 242 -8.93 16.83 -7.37
N PRO A 243 -8.34 16.28 -6.30
CA PRO A 243 -7.82 14.92 -6.34
C PRO A 243 -8.97 13.91 -6.40
N VAL A 244 -8.94 13.04 -7.41
CA VAL A 244 -9.93 11.99 -7.62
C VAL A 244 -9.43 10.63 -7.15
N ALA A 245 -8.13 10.36 -7.32
CA ALA A 245 -7.49 9.15 -6.84
C ALA A 245 -6.04 9.39 -6.43
N THR A 246 -5.58 8.67 -5.40
CA THR A 246 -4.17 8.61 -5.02
C THR A 246 -3.76 7.19 -4.68
N TYR A 247 -2.56 6.79 -5.10
CA TYR A 247 -2.03 5.45 -4.90
C TYR A 247 -0.51 5.43 -5.09
N ASP A 248 0.12 4.36 -4.62
CA ASP A 248 1.50 4.05 -4.95
C ASP A 248 1.53 3.00 -6.09
N VAL A 249 2.32 3.22 -7.14
CA VAL A 249 2.64 2.19 -8.16
C VAL A 249 3.96 1.53 -7.79
N LEU A 250 4.04 0.19 -7.89
CA LEU A 250 5.25 -0.58 -7.59
C LEU A 250 5.81 -1.21 -8.87
N THR A 251 7.03 -0.83 -9.21
CA THR A 251 7.70 -1.36 -10.40
C THR A 251 9.04 -2.02 -10.07
N LEU A 252 9.41 -3.03 -10.87
CA LEU A 252 10.77 -3.52 -10.96
C LEU A 252 11.47 -2.79 -12.10
N VAL A 253 12.65 -2.23 -11.84
CA VAL A 253 13.41 -1.45 -12.83
C VAL A 253 14.84 -2.00 -12.89
N ALA A 254 15.34 -2.21 -14.10
CA ALA A 254 16.71 -2.66 -14.33
C ALA A 254 17.73 -1.65 -13.80
N LYS A 255 18.87 -2.13 -13.30
CA LYS A 255 19.95 -1.26 -12.82
C LYS A 255 20.60 -0.42 -13.93
N GLY A 256 20.56 -0.93 -15.16
CA GLY A 256 21.41 -0.46 -16.26
C GLY A 256 22.80 -1.12 -16.17
N GLU A 257 23.50 -1.21 -17.31
CA GLU A 257 24.94 -1.52 -17.26
C GLU A 257 25.64 -0.37 -16.53
N ASN A 258 26.57 -0.70 -15.63
CA ASN A 258 27.52 0.30 -15.12
C ASN A 258 28.31 0.79 -16.35
N ALA A 259 28.08 2.04 -16.76
CA ALA A 259 29.01 2.73 -17.65
C ALA A 259 30.37 2.91 -16.94
#